data_AF-A0A6V2TMG6-F1
#
_entry.id   AF-A0A6V2TMG6-F1
#
_cell.length_a   1.000
_cell.length_b   1.000
_cell.length_c   1.000
_cell.angle_alpha   90.00
_cell.angle_beta   90.00
_cell.angle_gamma   90.00
#
_symmetry.space_group_name_H-M   'P 1'
#
loop_
_entity.id
_entity.type
_entity.pdbx_description
1 polymer ?
#
loop_
_entity_poly.entity_id
_entity_poly.type
_entity_poly.pdbx_seq_one_letter_code
_entity_poly.pdbx_strand_id
1 'polypeptide(L)'
;MVSSQRYCDVHRNLLQLMLHHGFMSEAEMLAQCRACVEAHAQDAKANKVNVSGSDEAQLEKARKILLEEISPELEPLGMKVAQKKLQGVLYYGVVNLRDDEAGVGSSLGKPQREFFHMLVAAIKASEGKAVDATDAQNVRLDLKGGKMSMDETEDCLEQLSAGGWLAKTEEGHYSLGIRSELQELYPIQRAAAPAADVSG
;
A
#
# COMPACT_ATOMS: atom_id res chain seq x y z
N MET A 1 -8.74 25.90 18.22
CA MET A 1 -7.39 25.62 18.76
C MET A 1 -6.98 24.27 18.21
N VAL A 2 -6.14 24.24 17.17
CA VAL A 2 -5.56 22.98 16.69
C VAL A 2 -4.46 22.64 17.67
N SER A 3 -4.70 21.64 18.53
CA SER A 3 -3.64 21.06 19.34
C SER A 3 -2.56 20.59 18.39
N SER A 4 -1.43 21.29 18.37
CA SER A 4 -0.25 20.87 17.61
C SER A 4 0.26 19.58 18.27
N GLN A 5 -0.28 18.43 17.86
CA GLN A 5 0.29 17.12 18.16
C GLN A 5 1.74 17.20 17.64
N ARG A 6 2.73 17.13 18.54
CA ARG A 6 4.13 17.16 18.13
C ARG A 6 4.47 15.81 17.54
N TYR A 7 4.60 15.74 16.21
CA TYR A 7 5.18 14.58 15.55
C TYR A 7 6.60 14.35 16.05
N CYS A 8 6.78 13.15 16.55
CA CYS A 8 7.96 12.71 17.25
C CYS A 8 8.64 11.57 16.48
N ASP A 9 9.81 11.14 16.90
CA ASP A 9 10.62 10.16 16.17
C ASP A 9 9.97 8.77 16.10
N VAL A 10 9.08 8.45 17.06
CA VAL A 10 8.21 7.26 16.98
C VAL A 10 7.36 7.28 15.70
N HIS A 11 6.71 8.41 15.40
CA HIS A 11 5.84 8.55 14.23
C HIS A 11 6.64 8.46 12.94
N ARG A 12 7.79 9.14 12.90
CA ARG A 12 8.68 9.15 11.72
C ARG A 12 9.20 7.75 11.41
N ASN A 13 9.69 7.05 12.42
CA ASN A 13 10.25 5.71 12.26
C ASN A 13 9.16 4.70 11.86
N LEU A 14 7.98 4.78 12.49
CA LEU A 14 6.86 3.91 12.14
C LEU A 14 6.39 4.14 10.70
N LEU A 15 6.29 5.41 10.26
CA LEU A 15 5.96 5.74 8.88
C LEU A 15 7.04 5.23 7.90
N GLN A 16 8.32 5.38 8.24
CA GLN A 16 9.43 4.85 7.41
C GLN A 16 9.33 3.33 7.25
N LEU A 17 9.04 2.61 8.33
CA LEU A 17 8.82 1.16 8.29
C LEU A 17 7.61 0.80 7.43
N MET A 18 6.49 1.53 7.55
CA MET A 18 5.31 1.34 6.70
C MET A 18 5.62 1.53 5.21
N LEU A 19 6.39 2.56 4.85
CA LEU A 19 6.76 2.82 3.47
C LEU A 19 7.75 1.79 2.93
N HIS A 20 8.65 1.29 3.78
CA HIS A 20 9.64 0.28 3.42
C HIS A 20 9.01 -1.11 3.21
N HIS A 21 8.21 -1.59 4.18
CA HIS A 21 7.53 -2.88 4.09
C HIS A 21 6.32 -2.85 3.14
N GLY A 22 5.73 -1.67 2.93
CA GLY A 22 4.56 -1.45 2.07
C GLY A 22 3.23 -1.77 2.73
N PHE A 23 3.17 -2.85 3.52
CA PHE A 23 2.03 -3.23 4.35
C PHE A 23 2.51 -3.97 5.61
N MET A 24 1.66 -4.05 6.63
CA MET A 24 1.90 -4.81 7.85
C MET A 24 0.58 -5.42 8.34
N SER A 25 0.64 -6.64 8.84
CA SER A 25 -0.45 -7.22 9.64
C SER A 25 -0.59 -6.49 10.96
N GLU A 26 -1.72 -6.68 11.62
CA GLU A 26 -1.97 -6.13 12.94
C GLU A 26 -0.93 -6.53 14.01
N ALA A 27 -0.48 -7.79 13.99
CA ALA A 27 0.54 -8.27 14.91
C ALA A 27 1.90 -7.60 14.65
N GLU A 28 2.30 -7.48 13.38
CA GLU A 28 3.53 -6.80 12.97
C GLU A 28 3.48 -5.31 13.32
N MET A 29 2.34 -4.66 13.03
CA MET A 29 2.12 -3.26 13.34
C MET A 29 2.29 -2.98 14.84
N LEU A 30 1.68 -3.80 15.70
CA LEU A 30 1.84 -3.69 17.16
C LEU A 30 3.29 -3.89 17.59
N ALA A 31 3.96 -4.92 17.05
CA ALA A 31 5.37 -5.19 17.36
C ALA A 31 6.28 -4.02 16.96
N GLN A 32 6.08 -3.44 15.77
CA GLN A 32 6.86 -2.29 15.30
C GLN A 32 6.55 -1.02 16.11
N CYS A 33 5.30 -0.80 16.50
CA CYS A 33 4.95 0.31 17.40
C CYS A 33 5.65 0.18 18.75
N ARG A 34 5.65 -1.01 19.35
CA ARG A 34 6.37 -1.29 20.61
C ARG A 34 7.86 -0.98 20.46
N ALA A 35 8.49 -1.52 19.41
CA ALA A 35 9.91 -1.30 19.13
C ALA A 35 10.24 0.19 18.92
N CYS A 36 9.40 0.93 18.20
CA CYS A 36 9.61 2.36 17.98
C CYS A 36 9.47 3.17 19.28
N VAL A 37 8.48 2.86 20.12
CA VAL A 37 8.31 3.51 21.43
C VAL A 37 9.47 3.21 22.36
N GLU A 38 9.99 1.98 22.35
CA GLU A 38 11.15 1.58 23.15
C GLU A 38 12.44 2.27 22.68
N ALA A 39 12.70 2.26 21.36
CA ALA A 39 13.88 2.90 20.77
C ALA A 39 13.92 4.41 21.02
N HIS A 40 12.75 5.05 21.09
CA HIS A 40 12.61 6.50 21.27
C HIS A 40 11.95 6.86 22.62
N ALA A 41 12.20 6.09 23.68
CA ALA A 41 11.47 6.19 24.95
C ALA A 41 11.41 7.60 25.57
N GLN A 42 12.49 8.39 25.47
CA GLN A 42 12.52 9.76 25.98
C GLN A 42 11.59 10.69 25.19
N ASP A 43 11.62 10.59 23.87
CA ASP A 43 10.80 11.38 22.97
C ASP A 43 9.32 10.93 23.02
N ALA A 44 9.08 9.62 23.10
CA ALA A 44 7.76 9.05 23.34
C ALA A 44 7.14 9.59 24.64
N LYS A 45 7.91 9.64 25.74
CA LYS A 45 7.46 10.20 27.02
C LYS A 45 7.16 11.70 26.92
N ALA A 46 8.01 12.47 26.24
CA ALA A 46 7.84 13.91 26.06
C ALA A 46 6.56 14.24 25.27
N ASN A 47 6.21 13.39 24.29
CA ASN A 47 5.05 13.57 23.42
C ASN A 47 3.84 12.72 23.82
N LYS A 48 3.89 12.06 24.99
CA LYS A 48 2.82 11.22 25.56
C LYS A 48 2.42 10.02 24.70
N VAL A 49 3.31 9.58 23.80
CA VAL A 49 3.13 8.37 22.98
C VAL A 49 3.48 7.15 23.83
N ASN A 50 2.55 6.21 23.96
CA ASN A 50 2.80 4.94 24.64
C ASN A 50 1.88 3.85 24.09
N VAL A 51 2.32 2.61 24.22
CA VAL A 51 1.55 1.39 23.90
C VAL A 51 1.55 0.46 25.12
N SER A 52 1.08 0.96 26.26
CA SER A 52 0.95 0.19 27.51
C SER A 52 -0.48 -0.34 27.74
N GLY A 53 -0.63 -1.39 28.54
CA GLY A 53 -1.92 -1.98 28.91
C GLY A 53 -2.02 -3.46 28.54
N SER A 54 -3.24 -4.01 28.50
CA SER A 54 -3.50 -5.33 27.90
C SER A 54 -3.21 -5.31 26.40
N ASP A 55 -3.07 -6.47 25.77
CA ASP A 55 -2.78 -6.54 24.34
C ASP A 55 -3.83 -5.78 23.50
N GLU A 56 -5.11 -5.86 23.85
CA GLU A 56 -6.18 -5.10 23.18
C GLU A 56 -6.00 -3.58 23.35
N ALA A 57 -5.63 -3.12 24.55
CA ALA A 57 -5.40 -1.71 24.80
C ALA A 57 -4.19 -1.18 24.03
N GLN A 58 -3.14 -2.01 23.88
CA GLN A 58 -1.96 -1.64 23.13
C GLN A 58 -2.26 -1.58 21.63
N LEU A 59 -3.05 -2.53 21.13
CA LEU A 59 -3.54 -2.58 19.76
C LEU A 59 -4.31 -1.29 19.41
N GLU A 60 -5.25 -0.90 20.27
CA GLU A 60 -6.08 0.29 20.05
C GLU A 60 -5.24 1.57 20.01
N LYS A 61 -4.27 1.69 20.92
CA LYS A 61 -3.31 2.81 20.92
C LYS A 61 -2.47 2.83 19.65
N ALA A 62 -1.96 1.68 19.23
CA ALA A 62 -1.16 1.56 18.01
C ALA A 62 -1.98 1.94 16.77
N ARG A 63 -3.21 1.42 16.66
CA ARG A 63 -4.17 1.81 15.61
C ARG A 63 -4.43 3.30 15.58
N LYS A 64 -4.64 3.91 16.75
CA LYS A 64 -4.84 5.36 16.88
C LYS A 64 -3.63 6.14 16.34
N ILE A 65 -2.41 5.73 16.71
CA ILE A 65 -1.18 6.37 16.19
C ILE A 65 -1.16 6.31 14.65
N LEU A 66 -1.49 5.17 14.04
CA LEU A 66 -1.48 5.05 12.57
C LEU A 66 -2.58 5.89 11.91
N LEU A 67 -3.83 5.75 12.38
CA LEU A 67 -5.01 6.25 11.67
C LEU A 67 -5.36 7.69 12.01
N GLU A 68 -5.14 8.12 13.25
CA GLU A 68 -5.51 9.45 13.74
C GLU A 68 -4.31 10.41 13.83
N GLU A 69 -3.08 9.89 13.90
CA GLU A 69 -1.88 10.73 13.99
C GLU A 69 -1.08 10.67 12.68
N ILE A 70 -0.68 9.50 12.19
CA ILE A 70 0.15 9.42 10.96
C ILE A 70 -0.67 9.72 9.70
N SER A 71 -1.86 9.15 9.55
CA SER A 71 -2.64 9.28 8.31
C SER A 71 -2.94 10.74 7.92
N PRO A 72 -3.34 11.65 8.84
CA PRO A 72 -3.56 13.06 8.50
C PRO A 72 -2.34 13.79 7.91
N GLU A 73 -1.11 13.42 8.27
CA GLU A 73 0.10 14.02 7.68
C GLU A 73 0.38 13.55 6.25
N LEU A 74 -0.17 12.39 5.90
CA LEU A 74 -0.05 11.84 4.55
C LEU A 74 -1.07 12.47 3.59
N GLU A 75 -2.20 12.95 4.10
CA GLU A 75 -3.28 13.50 3.27
C GLU A 75 -2.84 14.69 2.39
N PRO A 76 -2.05 15.67 2.87
CA PRO A 76 -1.50 16.73 2.02
C PRO A 76 -0.61 16.21 0.88
N LEU A 77 0.02 15.05 1.07
CA LEU A 77 0.81 14.37 0.04
C LEU A 77 -0.05 13.50 -0.89
N GLY A 78 -1.37 13.48 -0.68
CA GLY A 78 -2.28 12.62 -1.42
C GLY A 78 -2.11 11.14 -1.08
N MET A 79 -1.68 10.82 0.13
CA MET A 79 -1.56 9.46 0.62
C MET A 79 -2.42 9.30 1.88
N LYS A 80 -2.71 8.05 2.27
CA LYS A 80 -3.34 7.76 3.55
C LYS A 80 -2.99 6.37 4.04
N VAL A 81 -3.19 6.12 5.33
CA VAL A 81 -3.18 4.77 5.86
C VAL A 81 -4.53 4.10 5.57
N ALA A 82 -4.49 2.98 4.86
CA ALA A 82 -5.61 2.10 4.62
C ALA A 82 -5.57 0.91 5.57
N GLN A 83 -6.74 0.35 5.87
CA GLN A 83 -6.86 -0.93 6.57
C GLN A 83 -7.86 -1.85 5.87
N LYS A 84 -7.55 -3.14 5.80
CA LYS A 84 -8.44 -4.16 5.21
C LYS A 84 -8.27 -5.50 5.91
N LYS A 85 -9.39 -6.15 6.21
CA LYS A 85 -9.38 -7.52 6.73
C LYS A 85 -9.38 -8.52 5.58
N LEU A 86 -8.36 -9.35 5.50
CA LEU A 86 -8.18 -10.38 4.47
C LEU A 86 -7.94 -11.72 5.17
N GLN A 87 -8.75 -12.73 4.84
CA GLN A 87 -8.66 -14.08 5.42
C GLN A 87 -8.60 -14.11 6.96
N GLY A 88 -9.33 -13.19 7.62
CA GLY A 88 -9.35 -13.11 9.09
C GLY A 88 -8.29 -12.20 9.70
N VAL A 89 -7.27 -11.79 8.94
CA VAL A 89 -6.16 -10.95 9.40
C VAL A 89 -6.39 -9.50 8.96
N LEU A 90 -6.23 -8.54 9.88
CA LEU A 90 -6.30 -7.12 9.55
C LEU A 90 -4.92 -6.61 9.11
N TYR A 91 -4.87 -5.99 7.95
CA TYR A 91 -3.68 -5.40 7.37
C TYR A 91 -3.80 -3.88 7.30
N TYR A 92 -2.66 -3.22 7.45
CA TYR A 92 -2.47 -1.78 7.31
C TYR A 92 -1.43 -1.51 6.24
N GLY A 93 -1.60 -0.44 5.47
CA GLY A 93 -0.60 -0.01 4.50
C GLY A 93 -0.86 1.42 4.02
N VAL A 94 0.18 2.04 3.46
CA VAL A 94 0.05 3.37 2.86
C VAL A 94 -0.43 3.21 1.43
N VAL A 95 -1.54 3.88 1.09
CA VAL A 95 -2.08 3.92 -0.27
C VAL A 95 -1.90 5.30 -0.87
N ASN A 96 -1.74 5.36 -2.18
CA ASN A 96 -1.69 6.61 -2.93
C ASN A 96 -3.09 6.95 -3.45
N LEU A 97 -3.52 8.19 -3.27
CA LEU A 97 -4.82 8.71 -3.71
C LEU A 97 -4.73 9.50 -5.02
N ARG A 98 -3.51 9.83 -5.45
CA ARG A 98 -3.24 10.60 -6.66
C ARG A 98 -3.12 9.70 -7.87
N ASP A 99 -3.47 10.26 -9.03
CA ASP A 99 -3.25 9.67 -10.35
C ASP A 99 -1.84 10.01 -10.83
N ASP A 100 -0.84 9.75 -9.98
CA ASP A 100 0.56 9.97 -10.33
C ASP A 100 1.32 8.63 -10.36
N GLU A 101 2.38 8.59 -11.17
CA GLU A 101 3.20 7.40 -11.39
C GLU A 101 3.97 6.93 -10.12
N ALA A 102 3.74 7.58 -8.96
CA ALA A 102 4.43 7.30 -7.71
C ALA A 102 3.78 6.18 -6.88
N GLY A 103 2.53 5.78 -7.17
CA GLY A 103 1.77 4.82 -6.36
C GLY A 103 2.19 3.35 -6.51
N VAL A 104 2.31 2.87 -7.76
CA VAL A 104 2.68 1.49 -8.06
C VAL A 104 4.09 1.48 -8.61
N GLY A 105 5.01 0.87 -7.87
CA GLY A 105 6.37 0.60 -8.34
C GLY A 105 6.98 1.84 -9.00
N SER A 106 7.33 2.86 -8.22
CA SER A 106 8.10 3.99 -8.76
C SER A 106 9.40 3.55 -9.44
N SER A 107 9.85 2.33 -9.18
CA SER A 107 10.94 1.61 -9.84
C SER A 107 10.57 0.89 -11.15
N LEU A 108 9.29 0.77 -11.50
CA LEU A 108 8.79 0.14 -12.72
C LEU A 108 8.75 1.13 -13.87
N GLY A 109 9.20 0.70 -15.05
CA GLY A 109 9.09 1.44 -16.29
C GLY A 109 7.63 1.54 -16.79
N LYS A 110 7.39 2.43 -17.76
CA LYS A 110 6.05 2.60 -18.37
C LYS A 110 5.42 1.29 -18.87
N PRO A 111 6.12 0.41 -19.62
CA PRO A 111 5.54 -0.85 -20.08
C PRO A 111 5.16 -1.79 -18.93
N GLN A 112 5.98 -1.86 -17.87
CA GLN A 112 5.73 -2.68 -16.69
C GLN A 112 4.53 -2.19 -15.88
N ARG A 113 4.33 -0.87 -15.78
CA ARG A 113 3.13 -0.30 -15.15
C ARG A 113 1.87 -0.62 -15.94
N GLU A 114 1.90 -0.46 -17.26
CA GLU A 114 0.79 -0.86 -18.13
C GLU A 114 0.47 -2.35 -17.97
N PHE A 115 1.50 -3.20 -18.01
CA PHE A 115 1.39 -4.64 -17.77
C PHE A 115 0.71 -4.94 -16.43
N PHE A 116 1.15 -4.31 -15.35
CA PHE A 116 0.53 -4.49 -14.04
C PHE A 116 -0.97 -4.13 -14.04
N HIS A 117 -1.34 -2.99 -14.62
CA HIS A 117 -2.75 -2.59 -14.69
C HIS A 117 -3.61 -3.58 -15.49
N MET A 118 -3.08 -4.09 -16.60
CA MET A 118 -3.77 -5.10 -17.41
C MET A 118 -3.89 -6.43 -16.67
N LEU A 119 -2.84 -6.86 -15.96
CA LEU A 119 -2.85 -8.07 -15.16
C LEU A 119 -3.85 -7.98 -14.01
N VAL A 120 -3.90 -6.84 -13.30
CA VAL A 120 -4.91 -6.58 -12.26
C VAL A 120 -6.32 -6.67 -12.85
N ALA A 121 -6.55 -6.11 -14.04
CA ALA A 121 -7.85 -6.22 -14.72
C ALA A 121 -8.18 -7.68 -15.07
N ALA A 122 -7.22 -8.46 -15.57
CA ALA A 122 -7.40 -9.87 -15.89
C ALA A 122 -7.73 -10.71 -14.64
N ILE A 123 -6.99 -10.53 -13.54
CA ILE A 123 -7.26 -11.15 -12.24
C ILE A 123 -8.66 -10.81 -11.75
N LYS A 124 -9.09 -9.55 -11.89
CA LYS A 124 -10.43 -9.12 -11.47
C LYS A 124 -11.53 -9.70 -12.35
N ALA A 125 -11.26 -9.95 -13.63
CA ALA A 125 -12.21 -10.53 -14.57
C ALA A 125 -12.34 -12.05 -14.40
N SER A 126 -11.34 -12.73 -13.85
CA SER A 126 -11.40 -14.17 -13.65
C SER A 126 -12.35 -14.58 -12.52
N GLU A 127 -12.97 -15.76 -12.65
CA GLU A 127 -13.95 -16.27 -11.68
C GLU A 127 -13.34 -16.50 -10.30
N GLY A 128 -12.09 -16.98 -10.24
CA GLY A 128 -11.37 -17.28 -9.01
C GLY A 128 -10.58 -16.10 -8.41
N LYS A 129 -10.63 -14.91 -9.02
CA LYS A 129 -9.76 -13.77 -8.65
C LYS A 129 -8.26 -14.12 -8.66
N ALA A 130 -7.90 -15.01 -9.57
CA ALA A 130 -6.54 -15.44 -9.84
C ALA A 130 -6.39 -15.84 -11.33
N VAL A 131 -5.17 -15.76 -11.85
CA VAL A 131 -4.81 -16.24 -13.19
C VAL A 131 -3.58 -17.15 -13.07
N ASP A 132 -3.41 -18.10 -13.97
CA ASP A 132 -2.21 -18.94 -13.96
C ASP A 132 -0.98 -18.18 -14.50
N ALA A 133 0.21 -18.78 -14.36
CA ALA A 133 1.46 -18.17 -14.79
C ALA A 133 1.54 -17.91 -16.31
N THR A 134 0.90 -18.76 -17.11
CA THR A 134 0.90 -18.64 -18.59
C THR A 134 0.01 -17.47 -19.00
N ASP A 135 -1.18 -17.38 -18.43
CA ASP A 135 -2.10 -16.27 -18.64
C ASP A 135 -1.49 -14.95 -18.17
N ALA A 136 -0.87 -14.94 -16.97
CA ALA A 136 -0.17 -13.78 -16.46
C ALA A 136 0.95 -13.30 -17.40
N GLN A 137 1.75 -14.23 -17.93
CA GLN A 137 2.78 -13.91 -18.93
C GLN A 137 2.17 -13.35 -20.22
N ASN A 138 1.08 -13.95 -20.71
CA ASN A 138 0.50 -13.59 -22.00
C ASN A 138 -0.17 -12.20 -22.02
N VAL A 139 -0.50 -11.62 -20.85
CA VAL A 139 -0.94 -10.22 -20.75
C VAL A 139 0.03 -9.25 -21.46
N ARG A 140 1.34 -9.57 -21.50
CA ARG A 140 2.35 -8.74 -22.18
C ARG A 140 2.11 -8.57 -23.69
N LEU A 141 1.37 -9.50 -24.31
CA LEU A 141 1.11 -9.49 -25.76
C LEU A 141 0.13 -8.37 -26.16
N ASP A 142 -0.67 -7.89 -25.20
CA ASP A 142 -1.70 -6.88 -25.43
C ASP A 142 -1.25 -5.45 -25.05
N LEU A 143 0.03 -5.27 -24.68
CA LEU A 143 0.60 -3.97 -24.34
C LEU A 143 0.59 -3.00 -25.53
N LYS A 144 0.17 -1.76 -25.29
CA LYS A 144 0.08 -0.70 -26.30
C LYS A 144 1.23 0.30 -26.19
N GLY A 145 1.73 0.55 -24.98
CA GLY A 145 2.76 1.54 -24.66
C GLY A 145 4.20 1.03 -24.73
N GLY A 146 4.43 -0.22 -25.14
CA GLY A 146 5.76 -0.82 -25.27
C GLY A 146 5.69 -2.34 -25.47
N LYS A 147 6.85 -2.97 -25.62
CA LYS A 147 6.97 -4.44 -25.63
C LYS A 147 7.78 -4.87 -24.41
N MET A 148 7.43 -6.03 -23.86
CA MET A 148 8.23 -6.73 -22.86
C MET A 148 8.57 -8.11 -23.39
N SER A 149 9.80 -8.55 -23.19
CA SER A 149 10.22 -9.93 -23.43
C SER A 149 9.60 -10.88 -22.38
N MET A 150 9.74 -12.19 -22.57
CA MET A 150 9.31 -13.16 -21.55
C MET A 150 10.09 -12.98 -20.25
N ASP A 151 11.42 -12.85 -20.36
CA ASP A 151 12.33 -12.66 -19.22
C ASP A 151 12.01 -11.35 -18.46
N GLU A 152 11.83 -10.23 -19.18
CA GLU A 152 11.44 -8.95 -18.56
C GLU A 152 10.08 -9.01 -17.86
N THR A 153 9.18 -9.87 -18.35
CA THR A 153 7.86 -10.07 -17.76
C THR A 153 7.96 -10.95 -16.51
N GLU A 154 8.81 -11.97 -16.52
CA GLU A 154 9.08 -12.81 -15.37
C GLU A 154 9.71 -12.01 -14.23
N ASP A 155 10.76 -11.23 -14.53
CA ASP A 155 11.39 -10.30 -13.59
C ASP A 155 10.37 -9.32 -13.00
N CYS A 156 9.46 -8.80 -13.83
CA CYS A 156 8.41 -7.89 -13.39
C CYS A 156 7.42 -8.58 -12.45
N LEU A 157 6.98 -9.80 -12.77
CA LEU A 157 6.09 -10.59 -11.90
C LEU A 157 6.74 -10.91 -10.55
N GLU A 158 8.03 -11.24 -10.55
CA GLU A 158 8.81 -11.48 -9.33
C GLU A 158 8.93 -10.21 -8.48
N GLN A 159 9.30 -9.09 -9.10
CA GLN A 159 9.41 -7.80 -8.41
C GLN A 159 8.06 -7.36 -7.81
N LEU A 160 6.96 -7.54 -8.54
CA LEU A 160 5.61 -7.23 -8.07
C LEU A 160 5.19 -8.15 -6.91
N SER A 161 5.55 -9.43 -6.97
CA SER A 161 5.26 -10.40 -5.90
C SER A 161 6.05 -10.08 -4.63
N ALA A 162 7.36 -9.84 -4.77
CA ALA A 162 8.24 -9.45 -3.67
C ALA A 162 7.81 -8.12 -3.03
N GLY A 163 7.29 -7.19 -3.84
CA GLY A 163 6.76 -5.91 -3.37
C GLY A 163 5.37 -5.96 -2.74
N GLY A 164 4.73 -7.13 -2.69
CA GLY A 164 3.38 -7.31 -2.12
C GLY A 164 2.24 -6.78 -3.00
N TRP A 165 2.50 -6.51 -4.28
CA TRP A 165 1.50 -6.10 -5.27
C TRP A 165 0.75 -7.29 -5.86
N LEU A 166 1.44 -8.42 -6.01
CA LEU A 166 0.86 -9.69 -6.40
C LEU A 166 1.08 -10.72 -5.29
N ALA A 167 0.16 -11.67 -5.18
CA ALA A 167 0.33 -12.87 -4.39
C ALA A 167 0.45 -14.06 -5.36
N LYS A 168 1.48 -14.88 -5.17
CA LYS A 168 1.73 -16.08 -5.97
C LYS A 168 1.48 -17.31 -5.11
N THR A 169 0.62 -18.22 -5.56
CA THR A 169 0.41 -19.52 -4.90
C THR A 169 1.55 -20.49 -5.25
N GLU A 170 1.69 -21.58 -4.48
CA GLU A 170 2.65 -22.65 -4.78
C GLU A 170 2.40 -23.29 -6.16
N GLU A 171 1.14 -23.29 -6.62
CA GLU A 171 0.73 -23.78 -7.94
C GLU A 171 1.03 -22.77 -9.07
N GLY A 172 1.63 -21.62 -8.76
CA GLY A 172 2.02 -20.61 -9.74
C GLY A 172 0.89 -19.67 -10.18
N HIS A 173 -0.25 -19.65 -9.48
CA HIS A 173 -1.32 -18.71 -9.77
C HIS A 173 -1.05 -17.35 -9.15
N TYR A 174 -1.31 -16.29 -9.91
CA TYR A 174 -1.19 -14.91 -9.49
C TYR A 174 -2.57 -14.34 -9.11
N SER A 175 -2.64 -13.73 -7.93
CA SER A 175 -3.79 -12.98 -7.42
C SER A 175 -3.34 -11.61 -6.91
N LEU A 176 -4.28 -10.77 -6.48
CA LEU A 176 -3.92 -9.46 -5.92
C LEU A 176 -3.18 -9.64 -4.59
N GLY A 177 -2.02 -8.97 -4.48
CA GLY A 177 -1.31 -8.87 -3.22
C GLY A 177 -1.97 -7.87 -2.26
N ILE A 178 -1.55 -7.89 -0.99
CA ILE A 178 -2.15 -7.06 0.06
C ILE A 178 -2.11 -5.56 -0.27
N ARG A 179 -1.03 -5.07 -0.91
CA ARG A 179 -0.93 -3.66 -1.30
C ARG A 179 -1.97 -3.30 -2.36
N SER A 180 -2.16 -4.17 -3.35
CA SER A 180 -3.18 -3.99 -4.38
C SER A 180 -4.58 -4.03 -3.77
N GLU A 181 -4.85 -4.99 -2.88
CA GLU A 181 -6.13 -5.10 -2.17
C GLU A 181 -6.47 -3.85 -1.32
N LEU A 182 -5.46 -3.23 -0.70
CA LEU A 182 -5.59 -1.96 0.02
C LEU A 182 -5.81 -0.78 -0.92
N GLN A 183 -5.04 -0.71 -2.02
CA GLN A 183 -5.14 0.35 -3.02
C GLN A 183 -6.52 0.36 -3.69
N GLU A 184 -7.12 -0.81 -3.92
CA GLU A 184 -8.46 -0.95 -4.51
C GLU A 184 -9.58 -0.35 -3.65
N LEU A 185 -9.36 -0.17 -2.34
CA LEU A 185 -10.33 0.51 -1.47
C LEU A 185 -10.46 2.00 -1.79
N TYR A 186 -9.43 2.57 -2.44
CA TYR A 186 -9.31 3.98 -2.72
C TYR A 186 -9.01 4.16 -4.20
N PRO A 187 -10.04 4.04 -5.06
CA PRO A 187 -9.87 4.33 -6.46
C PRO A 187 -9.30 5.74 -6.60
N ILE A 188 -8.24 5.84 -7.39
CA ILE A 188 -7.52 7.08 -7.67
C ILE A 188 -8.53 8.17 -8.00
N GLN A 189 -8.47 9.28 -7.24
CA GLN A 189 -9.28 10.44 -7.55
C GLN A 189 -8.70 11.07 -8.81
N ARG A 190 -9.25 10.73 -9.98
CA ARG A 190 -8.96 11.47 -11.21
C ARG A 190 -9.28 12.92 -10.93
N ALA A 191 -8.28 13.79 -11.06
CA ALA A 191 -8.51 15.22 -11.05
C ALA A 191 -9.65 15.49 -12.02
N ALA A 192 -10.76 16.05 -11.53
CA ALA A 192 -11.86 16.45 -12.38
C ALA A 192 -11.27 17.30 -13.50
N ALA A 193 -11.44 16.86 -14.75
CA ALA A 193 -11.04 17.65 -15.90
C ALA A 193 -11.58 19.08 -15.68
N PRO A 194 -10.77 20.14 -15.83
CA PRO A 194 -11.29 21.49 -15.72
C PRO A 194 -12.47 21.59 -16.69
N ALA A 195 -13.64 21.94 -16.16
CA ALA A 195 -14.85 22.12 -16.95
C ALA A 195 -14.48 23.02 -18.12
N ALA A 196 -14.56 22.49 -19.34
CA ALA A 196 -14.37 23.28 -20.54
C ALA A 196 -15.38 24.43 -20.45
N ASP A 197 -14.85 25.63 -20.28
CA ASP A 197 -15.60 26.87 -20.32
C ASP A 197 -16.16 27.01 -21.74
N VAL A 198 -17.39 26.51 -21.93
CA VAL A 198 -18.19 26.79 -23.12
C VAL A 198 -18.76 28.19 -22.91
N SER A 199 -17.91 29.19 -23.09
CA SER A 199 -18.33 30.56 -23.32
C SER A 199 -18.65 30.70 -24.82
N GLY A 200 -19.90 31.07 -25.10
CA GLY A 200 -20.52 31.11 -26.43
C GLY A 200 -20.18 32.32 -27.28
#